data_AF-A0A5C6GHA5-F1
#
_entry.id   AF-A0A5C6GHA5-F1
#
_cell.length_a   1.000
_cell.length_b   1.000
_cell.length_c   1.000
_cell.angle_alpha   90.00
_cell.angle_beta   90.00
_cell.angle_gamma   90.00
#
_symmetry.space_group_name_H-M   'P 1'
#
loop_
_entity.id
_entity.type
_entity.pdbx_description
1 polymer ?
#
loop_
_entity_poly.entity_id
_entity_poly.type
_entity_poly.pdbx_seq_one_letter_code
_entity_poly.pdbx_strand_id
1 'polypeptide(L)'
;MLPTPDTSHVSYSRVYEPAEDSFLILDTLSSASETAFLQERFPSTSPAPLVLEVGSGSGVVVGFVNAHARALFGHRFLLTCGVDLNGFACRATVQTVRRAEDSCPGGHGMYLGSWTGDLVGAVRPNEVDVLVFNPPYVPTPEMPRRPEAFEDGAEPAWDGESYLLSLSQNRPEDVVARIAAMGGGWRADVVGSSGKTAGWEKLCVLRIWRDG
;
A
#
# COMPACT_ATOMS: atom_id res chain seq x y z
N MET A 1 -11.05 3.01 16.57
CA MET A 1 -10.34 2.33 15.47
C MET A 1 -11.31 2.16 14.32
N LEU A 2 -10.86 2.43 13.10
CA LEU A 2 -11.65 2.20 11.89
C LEU A 2 -11.65 0.69 11.57
N PRO A 3 -12.75 0.12 11.05
CA PRO A 3 -12.81 -1.31 10.77
C PRO A 3 -11.91 -1.69 9.59
N THR A 4 -11.18 -2.80 9.76
CA THR A 4 -10.38 -3.43 8.71
C THR A 4 -11.29 -4.05 7.63
N PRO A 5 -10.97 -3.91 6.33
CA PRO A 5 -11.68 -4.61 5.26
C PRO A 5 -11.73 -6.13 5.43
N ASP A 6 -12.84 -6.73 5.02
CA ASP A 6 -12.99 -8.18 4.95
C ASP A 6 -12.22 -8.76 3.75
N THR A 7 -11.21 -9.58 4.05
CA THR A 7 -10.40 -10.32 3.08
C THR A 7 -10.69 -11.83 3.06
N SER A 8 -11.82 -12.28 3.64
CA SER A 8 -12.16 -13.71 3.73
C SER A 8 -12.32 -14.44 2.39
N HIS A 9 -12.49 -13.72 1.27
CA HIS A 9 -12.50 -14.30 -0.08
C HIS A 9 -11.12 -14.58 -0.64
N VAL A 10 -10.07 -14.02 -0.02
CA VAL A 10 -8.72 -14.08 -0.58
C VAL A 10 -8.16 -15.48 -0.40
N SER A 11 -7.67 -16.05 -1.50
CA SER A 11 -6.96 -17.33 -1.47
C SER A 11 -5.49 -17.08 -1.12
N TYR A 12 -5.14 -17.28 0.15
CA TYR A 12 -3.79 -16.99 0.65
C TYR A 12 -2.71 -17.96 0.19
N SER A 13 -3.07 -19.01 -0.57
CA SER A 13 -2.10 -19.82 -1.30
C SER A 13 -1.49 -19.10 -2.50
N ARG A 14 -2.09 -18.00 -2.95
CA ARG A 14 -1.66 -17.24 -4.14
C ARG A 14 -1.54 -15.75 -3.89
N VAL A 15 -1.98 -15.24 -2.75
CA VAL A 15 -2.04 -13.82 -2.44
C VAL A 15 -1.56 -13.61 -1.02
N TYR A 16 -0.81 -12.54 -0.80
CA TYR A 16 -0.30 -12.18 0.51
C TYR A 16 -1.46 -12.00 1.52
N GLU A 17 -1.38 -12.73 2.65
CA GLU A 17 -2.30 -12.59 3.77
C GLU A 17 -1.92 -11.35 4.60
N PRO A 18 -2.88 -10.45 4.92
CA PRO A 18 -2.61 -9.33 5.81
C PRO A 18 -1.95 -9.76 7.13
N ALA A 19 -0.79 -9.20 7.43
CA ALA A 19 -0.05 -9.47 8.66
C ALA A 19 0.29 -8.18 9.43
N GLU A 20 1.20 -8.28 10.40
CA GLU A 20 1.57 -7.20 11.32
C GLU A 20 1.99 -5.90 10.61
N ASP A 21 2.66 -6.01 9.47
CA ASP A 21 3.07 -4.88 8.63
C ASP A 21 1.88 -4.16 7.98
N SER A 22 0.90 -4.91 7.48
CA SER A 22 -0.33 -4.40 6.89
C SER A 22 -1.13 -3.66 7.94
N PHE A 23 -1.29 -4.25 9.13
CA PHE A 23 -1.99 -3.60 10.25
C PHE A 23 -1.25 -2.38 10.77
N LEU A 24 0.08 -2.40 10.82
CA LEU A 24 0.86 -1.21 11.17
C LEU A 24 0.62 -0.05 10.20
N ILE A 25 0.47 -0.32 8.91
CA ILE A 25 0.10 0.71 7.92
C ILE A 25 -1.30 1.26 8.20
N LEU A 26 -2.30 0.42 8.48
CA LEU A 26 -3.65 0.88 8.78
C LEU A 26 -3.70 1.74 10.05
N ASP A 27 -2.99 1.31 11.10
CA ASP A 27 -2.88 2.03 12.36
C ASP A 27 -2.18 3.38 12.16
N THR A 28 -1.12 3.40 11.35
CA THR A 28 -0.39 4.63 11.02
C THR A 28 -1.27 5.61 10.27
N LEU A 29 -1.95 5.16 9.21
CA LEU A 29 -2.85 5.98 8.39
C LEU A 29 -4.01 6.56 9.21
N SER A 30 -4.54 5.78 10.16
CA SER A 30 -5.65 6.21 11.03
C SER A 30 -5.23 6.95 12.31
N SER A 31 -3.91 7.16 12.50
CA SER A 31 -3.40 7.93 13.62
C SER A 31 -3.81 9.41 13.54
N ALA A 32 -3.93 10.07 14.69
CA ALA A 32 -4.31 11.49 14.73
C ALA A 32 -3.32 12.41 14.00
N SER A 33 -2.02 12.09 14.06
CA SER A 33 -0.98 12.85 13.37
C SER A 33 -1.04 12.69 11.85
N GLU A 34 -1.28 11.47 11.36
CA GLU A 34 -1.28 11.21 9.93
C GLU A 34 -2.57 11.68 9.27
N THR A 35 -3.71 11.47 9.92
CA THR A 35 -5.00 12.03 9.45
C THR A 35 -4.97 13.57 9.43
N ALA A 36 -4.36 14.22 10.42
CA ALA A 36 -4.16 15.68 10.38
C ALA A 36 -3.29 16.12 9.20
N PHE A 37 -2.18 15.42 8.94
CA PHE A 37 -1.32 15.69 7.79
C PHE A 37 -2.07 15.55 6.46
N LEU A 38 -2.80 14.45 6.27
CA LEU A 38 -3.58 14.21 5.04
C LEU A 38 -4.68 15.25 4.84
N GLN A 39 -5.39 15.64 5.90
CA GLN A 39 -6.44 16.65 5.86
C GLN A 39 -5.92 18.06 5.57
N GLU A 40 -4.76 18.42 6.14
CA GLU A 40 -4.10 19.70 5.86
C GLU A 40 -3.59 19.75 4.41
N ARG A 41 -3.03 18.64 3.94
CA ARG A 41 -2.41 18.56 2.61
C ARG A 41 -3.42 18.50 1.47
N PHE A 42 -4.54 17.82 1.70
CA PHE A 42 -5.60 17.61 0.72
C PHE A 42 -6.94 18.09 1.29
N PRO A 43 -7.15 19.41 1.39
CA PRO A 43 -8.42 19.95 1.85
C PRO A 43 -9.52 19.71 0.82
N SER A 44 -10.78 19.70 1.24
CA SER A 44 -11.93 19.49 0.33
C SER A 44 -12.11 20.54 -0.77
N THR A 45 -11.35 21.63 -0.69
CA THR A 45 -11.28 22.70 -1.70
C THR A 45 -10.22 22.46 -2.78
N SER A 46 -9.31 21.48 -2.62
CA SER A 46 -8.35 21.09 -3.66
C SER A 46 -8.97 20.06 -4.62
N PRO A 47 -8.34 19.80 -5.78
CA PRO A 47 -8.66 18.63 -6.59
C PRO A 47 -8.60 17.34 -5.75
N ALA A 48 -9.39 16.34 -6.14
CA ALA A 48 -9.40 15.03 -5.48
C ALA A 48 -8.03 14.34 -5.68
N PRO A 49 -7.30 14.00 -4.60
CA PRO A 49 -6.01 13.35 -4.75
C PRO A 49 -6.15 11.91 -5.25
N LEU A 50 -5.16 11.46 -6.02
CA LEU A 50 -4.99 10.08 -6.43
C LEU A 50 -4.07 9.33 -5.45
N VAL A 51 -4.65 8.33 -4.78
CA VAL A 51 -3.93 7.33 -3.98
C VAL A 51 -3.66 6.10 -4.83
N LEU A 52 -2.40 5.72 -4.96
CA LEU A 52 -1.97 4.48 -5.59
C LEU A 52 -1.31 3.56 -4.55
N GLU A 53 -1.81 2.34 -4.41
CA GLU A 53 -1.08 1.27 -3.71
C GLU A 53 -0.26 0.43 -4.69
N VAL A 54 1.04 0.29 -4.43
CA VAL A 54 1.94 -0.62 -5.16
C VAL A 54 2.05 -1.94 -4.39
N GLY A 55 1.92 -3.06 -5.09
CA GLY A 55 1.89 -4.39 -4.48
C GLY A 55 0.64 -4.59 -3.64
N SER A 56 -0.55 -4.37 -4.22
CA SER A 56 -1.80 -4.31 -3.47
C SER A 56 -2.19 -5.60 -2.75
N GLY A 57 -1.65 -6.77 -3.15
CA GLY A 57 -1.85 -8.03 -2.46
C GLY A 57 -3.33 -8.39 -2.27
N SER A 58 -3.75 -8.56 -1.01
CA SER A 58 -5.16 -8.80 -0.65
C SER A 58 -6.07 -7.59 -0.88
N GLY A 59 -5.51 -6.40 -1.09
CA GLY A 59 -6.21 -5.12 -1.20
C GLY A 59 -6.68 -4.53 0.13
N VAL A 60 -6.18 -5.04 1.26
CA VAL A 60 -6.60 -4.59 2.59
C VAL A 60 -6.26 -3.11 2.82
N VAL A 61 -5.13 -2.61 2.31
CA VAL A 61 -4.68 -1.24 2.55
C VAL A 61 -5.44 -0.25 1.66
N VAL A 62 -5.45 -0.42 0.33
CA VAL A 62 -6.25 0.44 -0.56
C VAL A 62 -7.74 0.35 -0.23
N GLY A 63 -8.23 -0.84 0.15
CA GLY A 63 -9.61 -1.03 0.62
C GLY A 63 -9.92 -0.21 1.87
N PHE A 64 -9.01 -0.19 2.85
CA PHE A 64 -9.15 0.61 4.06
C PHE A 64 -9.13 2.11 3.75
N VAL A 65 -8.17 2.55 2.94
CA VAL A 65 -8.05 3.96 2.53
C VAL A 65 -9.31 4.43 1.80
N ASN A 66 -9.79 3.63 0.85
CA ASN A 66 -10.98 3.94 0.07
C ASN A 66 -12.23 3.99 0.96
N ALA A 67 -12.48 2.95 1.77
CA ALA A 67 -13.67 2.86 2.61
C ALA A 67 -13.76 3.99 3.64
N HIS A 68 -12.60 4.42 4.15
CA HIS A 68 -12.50 5.42 5.22
C HIS A 68 -12.07 6.80 4.74
N ALA A 69 -12.22 7.11 3.45
CA ALA A 69 -11.80 8.39 2.87
C ALA A 69 -12.22 9.60 3.71
N ARG A 70 -13.48 9.65 4.18
CA ARG A 70 -13.97 10.74 5.03
C ARG A 70 -13.22 10.85 6.36
N ALA A 71 -12.87 9.73 6.99
CA ALA A 71 -12.18 9.74 8.27
C ALA A 71 -10.69 10.10 8.11
N LEU A 72 -10.06 9.63 7.03
CA LEU A 72 -8.63 9.83 6.79
C LEU A 72 -8.33 11.21 6.20
N PHE A 73 -9.09 11.64 5.19
CA PHE A 73 -8.90 12.89 4.44
C PHE A 73 -9.91 13.98 4.80
N GLY A 74 -10.85 13.73 5.73
CA GLY A 74 -11.89 14.70 6.11
C GLY A 74 -13.03 14.82 5.08
N HIS A 75 -12.89 14.22 3.90
CA HIS A 75 -13.89 14.25 2.83
C HIS A 75 -13.82 12.99 1.95
N ARG A 76 -14.75 12.85 1.00
CA ARG A 76 -14.84 11.69 0.09
C ARG A 76 -14.32 11.92 -1.32
N PHE A 77 -13.85 13.13 -1.62
CA PHE A 77 -13.25 13.45 -2.91
C PHE A 77 -11.84 12.85 -2.99
N LEU A 78 -11.76 11.53 -3.13
CA LEU A 78 -10.54 10.73 -3.12
C LEU A 78 -10.61 9.72 -4.24
N LEU A 79 -9.56 9.62 -5.05
CA LEU A 79 -9.41 8.57 -6.06
C LEU A 79 -8.46 7.51 -5.51
N THR A 80 -8.80 6.24 -5.64
CA THR A 80 -7.93 5.14 -5.20
C THR A 80 -7.72 4.12 -6.30
N CYS A 81 -6.51 3.60 -6.43
CA CYS A 81 -6.20 2.49 -7.33
C CYS A 81 -5.04 1.63 -6.79
N GLY A 82 -4.88 0.45 -7.37
CA GLY A 82 -3.82 -0.49 -6.98
C GLY A 82 -3.09 -1.05 -8.19
N VAL A 83 -1.81 -1.36 -8.02
CA VAL A 83 -1.02 -2.13 -8.99
C VAL A 83 -0.37 -3.30 -8.30
N ASP A 84 -0.36 -4.46 -8.96
CA ASP A 84 0.32 -5.65 -8.47
C ASP A 84 0.93 -6.43 -9.64
N LEU A 85 2.01 -7.17 -9.40
CA LEU A 85 2.56 -8.08 -10.41
C LEU A 85 1.68 -9.33 -10.59
N ASN A 86 0.93 -9.69 -9.55
CA ASN A 86 0.10 -10.88 -9.52
C ASN A 86 -1.36 -10.56 -9.89
N GLY A 87 -1.85 -11.11 -10.99
CA GLY A 87 -3.23 -10.93 -11.43
C GLY A 87 -4.28 -11.48 -10.45
N PHE A 88 -3.95 -12.47 -9.61
CA PHE A 88 -4.82 -12.93 -8.52
C PHE A 88 -4.95 -11.86 -7.43
N ALA A 89 -3.86 -11.16 -7.09
CA ALA A 89 -3.86 -10.05 -6.14
C ALA A 89 -4.72 -8.88 -6.66
N CYS A 90 -4.61 -8.52 -7.94
CA CYS A 90 -5.47 -7.48 -8.53
C CYS A 90 -6.96 -7.84 -8.40
N ARG A 91 -7.33 -9.10 -8.70
CA ARG A 91 -8.72 -9.58 -8.57
C ARG A 91 -9.20 -9.59 -7.12
N ALA A 92 -8.37 -10.07 -6.20
CA ALA A 92 -8.63 -10.05 -4.76
C ALA A 92 -8.87 -8.62 -4.28
N THR A 93 -8.02 -7.68 -4.71
CA THR A 93 -8.11 -6.25 -4.38
C THR A 93 -9.45 -5.66 -4.81
N VAL A 94 -9.91 -5.90 -6.04
CA VAL A 94 -11.22 -5.43 -6.52
C VAL A 94 -12.36 -5.93 -5.63
N GLN A 95 -12.31 -7.20 -5.21
CA GLN A 95 -13.34 -7.77 -4.34
C GLN A 95 -13.27 -7.19 -2.92
N THR A 96 -12.07 -7.02 -2.36
CA THR A 96 -11.85 -6.43 -1.04
C THR A 96 -12.36 -4.99 -0.97
N VAL A 97 -12.04 -4.17 -1.97
CA VAL A 97 -12.48 -2.77 -1.99
C VAL A 97 -14.01 -2.68 -2.06
N ARG A 98 -14.66 -3.50 -2.90
CA ARG A 98 -16.13 -3.54 -2.98
C ARG A 98 -16.78 -3.91 -1.64
N ARG A 99 -16.28 -4.97 -0.98
CA ARG A 99 -16.77 -5.37 0.35
C ARG A 99 -16.58 -4.27 1.39
N ALA A 100 -15.46 -3.54 1.32
CA ALA A 100 -15.18 -2.43 2.21
C ALA A 100 -16.12 -1.24 1.97
N GLU A 101 -16.43 -0.90 0.71
CA GLU A 101 -17.41 0.12 0.33
C GLU A 101 -18.82 -0.24 0.85
N ASP A 102 -19.26 -1.49 0.64
CA ASP A 102 -20.55 -1.99 1.12
C ASP A 102 -20.68 -1.92 2.65
N SER A 103 -19.57 -2.14 3.36
CA SER A 103 -19.51 -2.08 4.83
C SER A 103 -19.43 -0.64 5.38
N CYS A 104 -19.15 0.36 4.53
CA CYS A 104 -18.99 1.77 4.91
C CYS A 104 -19.82 2.70 3.99
N PRO A 105 -21.16 2.56 3.97
CA PRO A 105 -22.01 3.30 3.05
C PRO A 105 -21.91 4.81 3.29
N GLY A 106 -21.55 5.55 2.24
CA GLY A 106 -21.41 7.01 2.31
C GLY A 106 -20.20 7.50 3.08
N GLY A 107 -19.20 6.65 3.36
CA GLY A 107 -17.89 7.04 3.90
C GLY A 107 -16.76 7.03 2.86
N HIS A 108 -16.95 6.28 1.78
CA HIS A 108 -15.89 5.88 0.86
C HIS A 108 -15.58 6.89 -0.27
N GLY A 109 -14.36 6.79 -0.82
CA GLY A 109 -13.91 7.48 -2.02
C GLY A 109 -14.39 6.84 -3.31
N MET A 110 -13.67 7.09 -4.41
CA MET A 110 -13.92 6.46 -5.72
C MET A 110 -12.75 5.54 -6.08
N TYR A 111 -13.01 4.24 -6.08
CA TYR A 111 -12.06 3.24 -6.55
C TYR A 111 -12.05 3.16 -8.08
N LEU A 112 -10.88 3.39 -8.68
CA LEU A 112 -10.67 3.36 -10.14
C LEU A 112 -10.37 1.95 -10.67
N GLY A 113 -10.02 1.02 -9.80
CA GLY A 113 -9.62 -0.34 -10.16
C GLY A 113 -8.18 -0.66 -9.81
N SER A 114 -7.78 -1.88 -10.16
CA SER A 114 -6.40 -2.34 -10.07
C SER A 114 -5.97 -3.01 -11.37
N TRP A 115 -4.67 -2.96 -11.65
CA TRP A 115 -4.12 -3.56 -12.87
C TRP A 115 -2.83 -4.33 -12.57
N THR A 116 -2.54 -5.29 -13.45
CA THR A 116 -1.29 -6.03 -13.40
C THR A 116 -0.18 -5.19 -14.02
N GLY A 117 0.89 -4.93 -13.26
CA GLY A 117 1.97 -4.06 -13.69
C GLY A 117 3.22 -4.18 -12.83
N ASP A 118 4.36 -3.84 -13.43
CA ASP A 118 5.63 -3.71 -12.71
C ASP A 118 5.72 -2.33 -12.07
N LEU A 119 5.61 -2.30 -10.74
CA LEU A 119 5.63 -1.09 -9.92
C LEU A 119 4.73 0.00 -10.54
N VAL A 120 5.30 1.19 -10.75
CA VAL A 120 4.61 2.34 -11.35
C VAL A 120 4.92 2.51 -12.85
N GLY A 121 5.42 1.47 -13.53
CA GLY A 121 5.87 1.57 -14.93
C GLY A 121 4.78 1.99 -15.93
N ALA A 122 3.51 1.72 -15.60
CA ALA A 122 2.35 2.14 -16.38
C ALA A 122 1.77 3.51 -15.98
N VAL A 123 2.35 4.16 -14.97
CA VAL A 123 1.86 5.42 -14.39
C VAL A 123 2.68 6.57 -14.92
N ARG A 124 2.01 7.64 -15.37
CA ARG A 124 2.72 8.84 -15.83
C ARG A 124 3.34 9.57 -14.62
N PRO A 125 4.50 10.20 -14.80
CA PRO A 125 5.09 11.03 -13.75
C PRO A 125 4.13 12.14 -13.30
N ASN A 126 4.13 12.44 -12.00
CA ASN A 126 3.35 13.53 -11.37
C ASN A 126 1.82 13.38 -11.40
N GLU A 127 1.28 12.17 -11.63
CA GLU A 127 -0.17 11.92 -11.55
C GLU A 127 -0.62 11.37 -10.17
N VAL A 128 0.31 10.85 -9.36
CA VAL A 128 0.00 10.24 -8.06
C VAL A 128 0.31 11.23 -6.95
N ASP A 129 -0.69 11.51 -6.12
CA ASP A 129 -0.58 12.43 -4.98
C ASP A 129 -0.15 11.73 -3.70
N VAL A 130 -0.62 10.48 -3.52
CA VAL A 130 -0.26 9.62 -2.38
C VAL A 130 0.10 8.24 -2.92
N LEU A 131 1.32 7.80 -2.62
CA LEU A 131 1.77 6.45 -2.95
C LEU A 131 1.92 5.64 -1.67
N VAL A 132 1.25 4.50 -1.61
CA VAL A 132 1.37 3.54 -0.51
C VAL A 132 2.11 2.32 -1.03
N PHE A 133 3.12 1.85 -0.30
CA PHE A 133 3.89 0.69 -0.70
C PHE A 133 4.32 -0.12 0.52
N ASN A 134 3.82 -1.35 0.63
CA ASN A 134 4.35 -2.38 1.53
C ASN A 134 5.21 -3.36 0.71
N PRO A 135 6.50 -3.06 0.44
CA PRO A 135 7.35 -3.91 -0.40
C PRO A 135 7.61 -5.26 0.26
N PRO A 136 7.97 -6.33 -0.47
CA PRO A 136 8.61 -7.47 0.17
C PRO A 136 9.97 -7.00 0.73
N TYR A 137 10.10 -7.08 2.06
CA TYR A 137 11.29 -6.62 2.80
C TYR A 137 12.10 -7.77 3.40
N VAL A 138 11.57 -8.99 3.38
CA VAL A 138 12.27 -10.16 3.90
C VAL A 138 13.39 -10.55 2.93
N PRO A 139 14.66 -10.68 3.39
CA PRO A 139 15.75 -11.11 2.53
C PRO A 139 15.49 -12.51 1.96
N THR A 140 15.35 -12.61 0.63
CA THR A 140 15.32 -13.90 -0.07
C THR A 140 16.70 -14.20 -0.68
N PRO A 141 17.20 -15.45 -0.60
CA PRO A 141 18.53 -15.81 -1.12
C PRO A 141 18.68 -15.63 -2.63
N GLU A 142 17.59 -15.72 -3.39
CA GLU A 142 17.57 -15.52 -4.84
C GLU A 142 16.24 -14.86 -5.28
N MET A 143 16.32 -14.00 -6.30
CA MET A 143 15.16 -13.43 -6.97
C MET A 143 14.61 -14.49 -7.94
N PRO A 144 13.35 -14.96 -7.81
CA PRO A 144 12.77 -15.85 -8.80
C PRO A 144 12.76 -15.17 -10.19
N ARG A 145 12.71 -15.95 -11.29
CA ARG A 145 12.72 -15.44 -12.68
C ARG A 145 11.33 -15.45 -13.28
N ARG A 146 10.87 -14.30 -13.81
CA ARG A 146 9.48 -14.09 -14.24
C ARG A 146 9.09 -15.19 -15.23
N PRO A 147 8.04 -15.99 -14.96
CA PRO A 147 7.54 -16.94 -15.94
C PRO A 147 7.12 -16.20 -17.21
N GLU A 148 7.51 -16.70 -18.37
CA GLU A 148 7.16 -16.09 -19.66
C GLU A 148 5.65 -16.22 -19.97
N ALA A 149 4.95 -17.16 -19.32
CA ALA A 149 3.52 -17.35 -19.41
C ALA A 149 2.94 -17.90 -18.09
N PHE A 150 1.72 -17.49 -17.75
CA PHE A 150 0.91 -18.12 -16.71
C PHE A 150 0.12 -19.26 -17.38
N GLU A 151 0.60 -20.51 -17.28
CA GLU A 151 -0.15 -21.66 -17.78
C GLU A 151 -1.25 -22.06 -16.79
N ASP A 152 -2.50 -22.11 -17.26
CA ASP A 152 -3.63 -22.62 -16.49
C ASP A 152 -3.49 -24.14 -16.30
N GLY A 153 -3.10 -24.59 -15.10
CA GLY A 153 -3.21 -26.00 -14.71
C GLY A 153 -2.11 -26.59 -13.84
N ALA A 154 -1.03 -25.87 -13.52
CA ALA A 154 -0.02 -26.36 -12.59
C ALA A 154 -0.36 -26.00 -11.13
N GLU A 155 -0.21 -26.97 -10.21
CA GLU A 155 -0.19 -26.73 -8.76
C GLU A 155 0.98 -25.77 -8.46
N PRO A 156 0.75 -24.58 -7.89
CA PRO A 156 1.81 -23.59 -7.74
C PRO A 156 2.69 -23.93 -6.53
N ALA A 157 3.94 -24.26 -6.80
CA ALA A 157 5.00 -24.24 -5.80
C ALA A 157 5.33 -22.78 -5.46
N TRP A 158 5.47 -22.48 -4.17
CA TRP A 158 5.67 -21.14 -3.60
C TRP A 158 6.94 -20.41 -4.09
N ASP A 159 7.84 -21.10 -4.80
CA ASP A 159 9.12 -20.57 -5.27
C ASP A 159 9.02 -19.71 -6.55
N GLY A 160 7.85 -19.56 -7.17
CA GLY A 160 7.72 -18.93 -8.49
C GLY A 160 7.38 -17.43 -8.56
N GLU A 161 6.85 -16.83 -7.48
CA GLU A 161 5.92 -15.69 -7.67
C GLU A 161 6.15 -14.45 -6.77
N SER A 162 7.33 -14.30 -6.16
CA SER A 162 7.69 -13.10 -5.38
C SER A 162 8.84 -12.32 -6.02
N TYR A 163 8.50 -11.30 -6.82
CA TYR A 163 9.47 -10.35 -7.37
C TYR A 163 9.38 -9.05 -6.56
N LEU A 164 10.37 -8.76 -5.73
CA LEU A 164 10.83 -7.40 -5.46
C LEU A 164 12.03 -7.40 -4.48
N LEU A 165 13.00 -6.54 -4.83
CA LEU A 165 14.15 -6.01 -4.08
C LEU A 165 14.62 -6.77 -2.82
N SER A 166 15.80 -7.40 -2.94
CA SER A 166 16.61 -7.78 -1.78
C SER A 166 17.01 -6.53 -1.00
N LEU A 167 16.33 -6.27 0.11
CA LEU A 167 16.67 -5.18 1.01
C LEU A 167 17.12 -5.77 2.35
N SER A 168 18.43 -5.95 2.47
CA SER A 168 19.08 -6.13 3.75
C SER A 168 18.65 -5.01 4.71
N GLN A 169 18.07 -5.37 5.87
CA GLN A 169 17.76 -4.48 7.01
C GLN A 169 17.63 -3.02 6.61
N ASN A 170 16.45 -2.59 6.18
CA ASN A 170 16.20 -1.33 5.45
C ASN A 170 16.67 -0.01 6.08
N ARG A 171 17.32 -0.02 7.26
CA ARG A 171 17.90 1.14 7.97
C ARG A 171 17.08 2.40 7.70
N PRO A 172 15.86 2.50 8.26
CA PRO A 172 14.91 3.54 7.88
C PRO A 172 15.46 4.96 8.00
N GLU A 173 16.34 5.19 8.98
CA GLU A 173 17.04 6.48 9.14
C GLU A 173 17.95 6.82 7.95
N ASP A 174 18.63 5.83 7.37
CA ASP A 174 19.46 6.01 6.18
C ASP A 174 18.59 6.32 4.95
N VAL A 175 17.41 5.70 4.85
CA VAL A 175 16.43 5.97 3.78
C VAL A 175 15.91 7.41 3.90
N VAL A 176 15.53 7.82 5.10
CA VAL A 176 15.09 9.19 5.39
C VAL A 176 16.18 10.20 5.02
N ALA A 177 17.41 9.98 5.48
CA ALA A 177 18.55 10.85 5.18
C ALA A 177 18.82 10.94 3.68
N ARG A 178 18.74 9.81 2.97
CA ARG A 178 18.94 9.76 1.51
C ARG A 178 17.87 10.53 0.76
N ILE A 179 16.61 10.43 1.17
CA ILE A 179 15.50 11.17 0.53
C ILE A 179 15.67 12.67 0.75
N ALA A 180 15.98 13.10 1.97
CA ALA A 180 16.26 14.51 2.26
C ALA A 180 17.43 15.05 1.42
N ALA A 181 18.44 14.20 1.14
CA ALA A 181 19.59 14.55 0.32
C ALA A 181 19.31 14.58 -1.21
N MET A 182 18.16 14.08 -1.69
CA MET A 182 17.81 14.13 -3.11
C MET A 182 17.60 15.56 -3.64
N GLY A 183 17.44 16.54 -2.75
CA GLY A 183 17.14 17.93 -3.11
C GLY A 183 15.71 18.09 -3.63
N GLY A 184 15.40 19.25 -4.23
CA GLY A 184 14.09 19.48 -4.88
C GLY A 184 12.89 19.56 -3.94
N GLY A 185 13.10 19.73 -2.63
CA GLY A 185 12.04 19.87 -1.62
C GLY A 185 11.51 18.54 -1.07
N TRP A 186 12.14 17.40 -1.37
CA TRP A 186 11.77 16.11 -0.80
C TRP A 186 12.07 16.03 0.71
N ARG A 187 11.14 15.42 1.44
CA ARG A 187 11.20 15.18 2.89
C ARG A 187 10.73 13.76 3.19
N ALA A 188 11.21 13.22 4.30
CA ALA A 188 10.77 11.94 4.81
C ALA A 188 10.81 11.92 6.34
N ASP A 189 9.85 11.22 6.96
CA ASP A 189 9.77 10.99 8.40
C ASP A 189 9.40 9.53 8.67
N VAL A 190 9.85 8.99 9.80
CA VAL A 190 9.27 7.77 10.38
C VAL A 190 7.99 8.15 11.11
N VAL A 191 6.84 7.68 10.64
CA VAL A 191 5.51 8.05 11.17
C VAL A 191 4.80 6.91 11.91
N GLY A 192 5.30 5.68 11.78
CA GLY A 192 4.80 4.52 12.51
C GLY A 192 5.93 3.53 12.83
N SER A 193 5.81 2.78 13.93
CA SER A 193 6.74 1.70 14.26
C SER A 193 6.11 0.64 15.16
N SER A 194 6.47 -0.62 14.96
CA SER A 194 6.06 -1.73 15.85
C SER A 194 6.79 -1.74 17.21
N GLY A 195 7.78 -0.86 17.42
CA GLY A 195 8.51 -0.75 18.68
C GLY A 195 9.69 -1.73 18.80
N LYS A 196 10.02 -2.15 20.04
CA LYS A 196 11.06 -3.16 20.31
C LYS A 196 10.39 -4.50 20.59
N THR A 197 10.52 -5.45 19.67
CA THR A 197 10.08 -6.83 19.86
C THR A 197 11.25 -7.73 20.18
N ALA A 198 11.10 -8.58 21.20
CA ALA A 198 11.99 -9.69 21.47
C ALA A 198 11.67 -10.82 20.49
N GLY A 199 12.23 -10.79 19.28
CA GLY A 199 12.08 -11.92 18.36
C GLY A 199 12.45 -11.66 16.92
N TRP A 200 11.76 -10.74 16.24
CA TRP A 200 11.88 -10.52 14.79
C TRP A 200 11.62 -9.03 14.45
N GLU A 201 12.17 -8.57 13.32
CA GLU A 201 12.57 -7.18 12.97
C GLU A 201 11.63 -6.03 13.40
N LYS A 202 12.23 -4.85 13.66
CA LYS A 202 11.49 -3.61 13.95
C LYS A 202 10.88 -3.06 12.66
N LEU A 203 9.55 -3.11 12.56
CA LEU A 203 8.81 -2.52 11.46
C LEU A 203 8.68 -1.00 11.66
N CYS A 204 8.66 -0.27 10.54
CA CYS A 204 8.45 1.17 10.51
C CYS A 204 7.71 1.58 9.23
N VAL A 205 6.90 2.63 9.34
CA VAL A 205 6.24 3.27 8.20
C VAL A 205 6.92 4.61 7.95
N LEU A 206 7.37 4.82 6.71
CA LEU A 206 7.95 6.08 6.27
C LEU A 206 6.89 6.91 5.54
N ARG A 207 6.75 8.17 5.92
CA ARG A 207 6.03 9.17 5.12
C ARG A 207 7.05 9.93 4.32
N ILE A 208 6.87 9.99 3.00
CA ILE A 208 7.73 10.70 2.07
C ILE A 208 6.88 11.71 1.32
N TRP A 209 7.29 12.97 1.28
CA TRP A 209 6.53 14.02 0.60
C TRP A 209 7.46 15.08 0.04
N ARG A 210 6.91 15.99 -0.77
CA ARG A 210 7.63 17.12 -1.36
C ARG A 210 6.97 18.42 -0.91
N ASP A 211 7.74 19.43 -0.54
CA ASP A 211 7.20 20.78 -0.33
C ASP A 211 6.69 21.34 -1.68
N GLY A 212 5.52 21.97 -1.65
CA GLY A 212 4.89 22.59 -2.83
C GLY A 212 5.59 23.85 -3.29
#